data_AF-A0A7J9W961-F1
#
_entry.id   AF-A0A7J9W961-F1
#
_cell.length_a   1.000
_cell.length_b   1.000
_cell.length_c   1.000
_cell.angle_alpha   90.00
_cell.angle_beta   90.00
_cell.angle_gamma   90.00
#
_symmetry.space_group_name_H-M   'P 1'
#
loop_
_entity.id
_entity.type
_entity.pdbx_description
1 polymer ?
#
loop_
_entity_poly.entity_id
_entity_poly.type
_entity_poly.pdbx_seq_one_letter_code
_entity_poly.pdbx_strand_id
1 'polypeptide(L)'
;RGHGGYVVAAGTTVDGRRYHVLDDAPLAELPAWLIDRLTPTALPPQEPVTVTIDTSRLSAYLAAAVRAELDHVYTSEPEAHNRALYGAAAALGQLVAGDALDEDQAEGWLLAAGIAVGQPEREARNTIASGFKAGARRPRQVAA
;
A
#
# COMPACT_ATOMS: atom_id res chain seq x y z
N ARG A 1 -4.69 16.10 11.24
CA ARG A 1 -3.93 15.15 12.10
C ARG A 1 -4.67 13.82 12.02
N GLY A 2 -4.14 12.64 11.73
CA GLY A 2 -2.80 12.10 11.44
C GLY A 2 -3.02 10.62 11.07
N HIS A 3 -2.02 9.93 10.51
CA HIS A 3 -2.14 8.52 10.07
C HIS A 3 -2.82 7.62 11.11
N GLY A 4 -3.86 6.88 10.68
CA GLY A 4 -4.61 5.95 11.53
C GLY A 4 -5.78 6.56 12.34
N GLY A 5 -6.05 7.86 12.22
CA GLY A 5 -7.20 8.50 12.88
C GLY A 5 -8.48 8.47 12.03
N TYR A 6 -9.64 8.38 12.68
CA TYR A 6 -10.97 8.52 12.07
C TYR A 6 -11.59 9.87 12.45
N VAL A 7 -12.41 10.44 11.56
CA VAL A 7 -13.22 11.62 11.85
C VAL A 7 -14.67 11.19 12.00
N VAL A 8 -15.36 11.69 13.04
CA VAL A 8 -16.75 11.38 13.34
C VAL A 8 -17.63 12.53 12.84
N ALA A 9 -18.62 12.21 12.00
CA ALA A 9 -19.54 13.20 11.47
C ALA A 9 -20.67 13.54 12.46
N ALA A 10 -21.22 14.76 12.35
CA ALA A 10 -22.40 15.16 13.11
C ALA A 10 -23.56 14.19 12.87
N GLY A 11 -24.34 13.95 13.93
CA GLY A 11 -25.41 12.94 13.94
C GLY A 11 -24.96 11.55 14.41
N THR A 12 -23.65 11.30 14.50
CA THR A 12 -23.10 10.06 15.07
C THR A 12 -23.10 10.10 16.61
N THR A 13 -23.30 8.95 17.25
CA THR A 13 -23.16 8.78 18.70
C THR A 13 -21.93 7.94 19.02
N VAL A 14 -21.06 8.43 19.90
CA VAL A 14 -19.87 7.72 20.40
C VAL A 14 -19.90 7.75 21.93
N ASP A 15 -19.74 6.61 22.59
CA ASP A 15 -19.81 6.47 24.05
C ASP A 15 -21.04 7.14 24.68
N GLY A 16 -22.20 6.99 24.02
CA GLY A 16 -23.47 7.58 24.45
C GLY A 16 -23.58 9.10 24.24
N ARG A 17 -22.56 9.74 23.67
CA ARG A 17 -22.55 11.19 23.39
C ARG A 17 -22.76 11.44 21.91
N ARG A 18 -23.74 12.30 21.60
CA ARG A 18 -24.07 12.68 20.22
C ARG A 18 -23.18 13.84 19.76
N TYR A 19 -22.48 13.63 18.64
CA TYR A 19 -21.77 14.70 17.94
C TYR A 19 -22.79 15.61 17.26
N HIS A 20 -22.76 16.89 17.60
CA HIS A 20 -23.65 17.92 17.05
C HIS A 20 -22.82 18.99 16.34
N VAL A 21 -23.43 19.60 15.32
CA VAL A 21 -22.85 20.76 14.64
C VAL A 21 -22.88 21.94 15.61
N LEU A 22 -21.74 22.58 15.84
CA LEU A 22 -21.65 23.80 16.65
C LEU A 22 -21.87 25.06 15.82
N ASP A 23 -21.51 24.99 14.54
CA ASP A 23 -21.65 26.08 13.57
C ASP A 23 -21.99 25.49 12.21
N ASP A 24 -23.24 25.71 11.76
CA ASP A 24 -23.75 25.25 10.47
C ASP A 24 -23.68 26.39 9.45
N ALA A 25 -22.47 26.94 9.31
CA ALA A 25 -22.19 28.00 8.36
C ALA A 25 -21.93 27.42 6.96
N PRO A 26 -22.27 28.15 5.88
CA PRO A 26 -21.85 27.79 4.53
C PRO A 26 -20.34 27.59 4.46
N LEU A 27 -19.91 26.53 3.77
CA LEU A 27 -18.49 26.28 3.55
C LEU A 27 -17.87 27.46 2.80
N ALA A 28 -16.87 28.10 3.42
CA ALA A 28 -16.11 29.15 2.76
C ALA A 28 -15.32 28.59 1.58
N GLU A 29 -15.19 29.37 0.51
CA GLU A 29 -14.30 29.02 -0.60
C GLU A 29 -12.86 28.91 -0.09
N LEU A 30 -12.17 27.85 -0.53
CA LEU A 30 -10.77 27.63 -0.15
C LEU A 30 -9.90 28.68 -0.84
N PRO A 31 -9.12 29.50 -0.10
CA PRO A 31 -8.30 30.53 -0.71
C PRO A 31 -7.30 29.97 -1.73
N ALA A 32 -7.14 30.66 -2.87
CA ALA A 32 -6.29 30.20 -3.97
C ALA A 32 -4.85 29.89 -3.54
N TRP A 33 -4.25 30.72 -2.68
CA TRP A 33 -2.89 30.50 -2.16
C TRP A 33 -2.75 29.16 -1.41
N LEU A 34 -3.83 28.69 -0.78
CA LEU A 34 -3.87 27.44 -0.05
C LEU A 34 -4.12 26.26 -1.00
N ILE A 35 -4.96 26.46 -2.03
CA ILE A 35 -5.10 25.50 -3.14
C ILE A 35 -3.73 25.24 -3.76
N ASP A 36 -2.98 26.29 -4.11
CA ASP A 36 -1.67 26.16 -4.75
C ASP A 36 -0.67 25.39 -3.88
N ARG A 37 -0.77 25.50 -2.56
CA ARG A 37 0.10 24.80 -1.60
C ARG A 37 -0.33 23.38 -1.30
N LEU A 38 -1.63 23.11 -1.36
CA LEU A 38 -2.21 21.79 -1.11
C LEU A 38 -2.26 20.91 -2.37
N THR A 39 -2.25 21.51 -3.56
CA THR A 39 -2.23 20.80 -4.84
C THR A 39 -0.91 20.06 -4.99
N PRO A 40 -0.90 18.72 -4.96
CA PRO A 40 0.33 17.99 -5.17
C PRO A 40 0.85 18.22 -6.58
N THR A 41 2.17 18.38 -6.73
CA THR A 41 2.80 18.35 -8.05
C THR A 41 2.38 17.07 -8.77
N ALA A 42 1.90 17.20 -10.01
CA ALA A 42 1.60 16.05 -10.84
C ALA A 42 2.84 15.14 -10.88
N LEU A 43 2.66 13.88 -10.47
CA LEU A 43 3.73 12.90 -10.58
C LEU A 43 4.07 12.74 -12.06
N PRO A 44 5.36 12.57 -12.42
CA PRO A 44 5.73 12.28 -13.79
C PRO A 44 4.99 11.03 -14.28
N PRO A 45 4.68 10.92 -15.58
CA PRO A 45 4.07 9.72 -16.15
C PRO A 45 4.92 8.51 -15.77
N GLN A 46 4.25 7.47 -15.28
CA GLN A 46 4.91 6.24 -14.85
C GLN A 46 4.99 5.31 -16.06
N GLU A 47 6.21 4.96 -16.48
CA GLU A 47 6.43 4.01 -17.57
C GLU A 47 6.60 2.59 -17.02
N PRO A 48 6.02 1.57 -17.69
CA PRO A 48 6.27 0.17 -17.35
C PRO A 48 7.75 -0.16 -17.44
N VAL A 49 8.28 -0.90 -16.46
CA VAL A 49 9.67 -1.37 -16.50
C VAL A 49 9.68 -2.79 -17.06
N THR A 50 10.39 -2.98 -18.18
CA THR A 50 10.65 -4.32 -18.73
C THR A 50 12.07 -4.74 -18.39
N VAL A 51 12.22 -5.90 -17.76
CA VAL A 51 13.53 -6.50 -17.47
C VAL A 51 13.70 -7.73 -18.35
N THR A 52 14.78 -7.78 -19.13
CA THR A 52 15.14 -8.95 -19.95
C THR A 52 16.04 -9.88 -19.16
N ILE A 53 15.61 -11.12 -18.96
CA ILE A 53 16.38 -12.13 -18.21
C ILE A 53 16.36 -13.44 -18.99
N ASP A 54 17.48 -14.16 -19.02
CA ASP A 54 17.51 -15.50 -19.61
C ASP A 54 16.44 -16.42 -18.97
N THR A 55 15.63 -17.09 -19.81
CA THR A 55 14.57 -18.03 -19.40
C THR A 55 15.00 -19.00 -18.31
N SER A 56 16.24 -19.52 -18.36
CA SER A 56 16.77 -20.47 -17.37
C SER A 56 16.94 -19.87 -15.97
N ARG A 57 17.00 -18.53 -15.88
CA ARG A 57 17.22 -17.77 -14.64
C ARG A 57 15.97 -17.07 -14.14
N LEU A 58 14.90 -17.03 -14.93
CA LEU A 58 13.65 -16.32 -14.61
C LEU A 58 13.05 -16.78 -13.28
N SER A 59 12.86 -18.09 -13.11
CA SER A 59 12.28 -18.65 -11.88
C SER A 59 13.16 -18.38 -10.65
N ALA A 60 14.48 -18.50 -10.80
CA ALA A 60 15.42 -18.22 -9.71
C ALA A 60 15.44 -16.74 -9.32
N TYR A 61 15.33 -15.84 -10.31
CA TYR A 61 15.23 -14.41 -10.08
C TYR A 61 13.94 -14.05 -9.33
N LEU A 62 12.78 -14.55 -9.79
CA LEU A 62 11.49 -14.31 -9.14
C LEU A 62 11.48 -14.84 -7.71
N ALA A 63 11.97 -16.07 -7.49
CA ALA A 63 12.07 -16.64 -6.15
C ALA A 63 12.99 -15.81 -5.24
N ALA A 64 14.12 -15.30 -5.76
CA ALA A 64 15.02 -14.44 -5.01
C ALA A 64 14.38 -13.09 -4.66
N ALA A 65 13.63 -12.49 -5.60
CA ALA A 65 12.91 -11.23 -5.39
C ALA A 65 11.82 -11.39 -4.32
N VAL A 66 10.99 -12.43 -4.43
CA VAL A 66 9.95 -12.75 -3.43
C VAL A 66 10.58 -12.94 -2.06
N ARG A 67 11.64 -13.75 -1.96
CA ARG A 67 12.33 -14.00 -0.69
C ARG A 67 12.87 -12.70 -0.08
N ALA A 68 13.51 -11.85 -0.89
CA ALA A 68 14.06 -10.58 -0.39
C ALA A 68 12.97 -9.66 0.19
N GLU A 69 11.80 -9.59 -0.45
CA GLU A 69 10.67 -8.78 0.05
C GLU A 69 10.09 -9.38 1.35
N LEU A 70 9.93 -10.71 1.44
CA LEU A 70 9.46 -11.36 2.66
C LEU A 70 10.46 -11.22 3.80
N ASP A 71 11.75 -11.41 3.54
CA ASP A 71 12.82 -11.21 4.53
C ASP A 71 12.82 -9.77 5.06
N HIS A 72 12.57 -8.78 4.20
CA HIS A 72 12.43 -7.38 4.63
C HIS A 72 11.24 -7.17 5.58
N VAL A 73 10.13 -7.91 5.41
CA VAL A 73 9.02 -7.90 6.37
C VAL A 73 9.45 -8.58 7.68
N TYR A 74 9.97 -9.80 7.62
CA TYR A 74 10.34 -10.59 8.80
C TYR A 74 11.41 -9.92 9.67
N THR A 75 12.33 -9.18 9.07
CA THR A 75 13.44 -8.51 9.76
C THR A 75 13.14 -7.05 10.12
N SER A 76 11.92 -6.57 9.84
CA SER A 76 11.53 -5.22 10.20
C SER A 76 11.39 -5.04 11.72
N GLU A 77 11.78 -3.87 12.20
CA GLU A 77 11.58 -3.48 13.60
C GLU A 77 10.08 -3.35 13.96
N PRO A 78 9.68 -3.50 15.24
CA PRO A 78 8.28 -3.44 15.68
C PRO A 78 7.48 -2.24 15.15
N GLU A 79 8.10 -1.07 15.09
CA GLU A 79 7.47 0.17 14.64
C GLU A 79 7.38 0.28 13.11
N ALA A 80 8.05 -0.62 12.38
CA ALA A 80 8.18 -0.59 10.93
C ALA A 80 7.39 -1.68 10.19
N HIS A 81 6.79 -2.66 10.90
CA HIS A 81 6.09 -3.80 10.29
C HIS A 81 5.10 -3.40 9.20
N ASN A 82 4.20 -2.44 9.48
CA ASN A 82 3.21 -2.00 8.49
C ASN A 82 3.86 -1.35 7.26
N ARG A 83 4.90 -0.54 7.46
CA ARG A 83 5.65 0.08 6.35
C ARG A 83 6.39 -0.96 5.52
N ALA A 84 7.02 -1.94 6.17
CA ALA A 84 7.72 -3.02 5.50
C ALA A 84 6.75 -3.89 4.69
N LEU A 85 5.61 -4.28 5.28
CA LEU A 85 4.56 -5.03 4.60
C LEU A 85 3.98 -4.25 3.41
N TYR A 86 3.70 -2.95 3.58
CA TYR A 86 3.24 -2.10 2.49
C TYR A 86 4.27 -2.05 1.34
N GLY A 87 5.56 -1.88 1.67
CA GLY A 87 6.64 -1.86 0.69
C GLY A 87 6.74 -3.17 -0.10
N ALA A 88 6.75 -4.30 0.62
CA ALA A 88 6.79 -5.63 0.02
C ALA A 88 5.56 -5.89 -0.86
N ALA A 89 4.35 -5.55 -0.38
CA ALA A 89 3.12 -5.64 -1.16
C ALA A 89 3.17 -4.76 -2.42
N ALA A 90 3.65 -3.52 -2.32
CA ALA A 90 3.82 -2.65 -3.48
C ALA A 90 4.88 -3.16 -4.46
N ALA A 91 5.91 -3.87 -4.01
CA ALA A 91 6.92 -4.46 -4.87
C ALA A 91 6.39 -5.71 -5.59
N LEU A 92 5.79 -6.66 -4.86
CA LEU A 92 5.21 -7.87 -5.44
C LEU A 92 3.99 -7.55 -6.33
N GLY A 93 3.19 -6.54 -5.96
CA GLY A 93 2.08 -6.07 -6.78
C GLY A 93 2.51 -5.52 -8.15
N GLN A 94 3.75 -5.04 -8.30
CA GLN A 94 4.27 -4.68 -9.62
C GLN A 94 4.53 -5.91 -10.49
N LEU A 95 5.01 -7.00 -9.90
CA LEU A 95 5.27 -8.27 -10.59
C LEU A 95 3.96 -8.98 -10.93
N VAL A 96 2.97 -8.94 -10.03
CA VAL A 96 1.61 -9.44 -10.29
C VAL A 96 0.99 -8.70 -11.47
N ALA A 97 1.00 -7.36 -11.45
CA ALA A 97 0.46 -6.56 -12.55
C ALA A 97 1.24 -6.67 -13.87
N GLY A 98 2.46 -7.22 -13.83
CA GLY A 98 3.27 -7.55 -15.01
C GLY A 98 3.19 -9.02 -15.42
N ASP A 99 2.21 -9.77 -14.90
CA ASP A 99 1.97 -11.21 -15.15
C ASP A 99 3.15 -12.13 -14.77
N ALA A 100 4.06 -11.65 -13.93
CA ALA A 100 5.24 -12.40 -13.49
C ALA A 100 5.02 -13.18 -12.19
N LEU A 101 3.93 -12.90 -11.46
CA LEU A 101 3.58 -13.57 -10.22
C LEU A 101 2.06 -13.72 -10.06
N ASP A 102 1.61 -14.82 -9.47
CA ASP A 102 0.21 -15.04 -9.14
C ASP A 102 -0.24 -14.20 -7.92
N GLU A 103 -1.38 -13.53 -8.03
CA GLU A 103 -1.87 -12.59 -7.00
C GLU A 103 -2.21 -13.31 -5.69
N ASP A 104 -2.91 -14.44 -5.76
CA ASP A 104 -3.35 -15.21 -4.59
C ASP A 104 -2.16 -15.77 -3.82
N GLN A 105 -1.15 -16.28 -4.54
CA GLN A 105 0.11 -16.74 -3.92
C GLN A 105 0.85 -15.58 -3.23
N ALA A 106 0.97 -14.44 -3.91
CA ALA A 106 1.64 -13.27 -3.35
C ALA A 106 0.93 -12.75 -2.09
N GLU A 107 -0.41 -12.65 -2.10
CA GLU A 107 -1.21 -12.26 -0.93
C GLU A 107 -1.00 -13.26 0.21
N GLY A 108 -1.05 -14.56 -0.07
CA GLY A 108 -0.86 -15.61 0.93
C GLY A 108 0.49 -15.52 1.65
N TRP A 109 1.58 -15.31 0.92
CA TRP A 109 2.91 -15.16 1.52
C TRP A 109 3.05 -13.88 2.35
N LEU A 110 2.55 -12.75 1.84
CA LEU A 110 2.60 -11.48 2.55
C LEU A 110 1.73 -11.51 3.81
N LEU A 111 0.56 -12.15 3.76
CA LEU A 111 -0.33 -12.27 4.90
C LEU A 111 0.32 -13.12 6.00
N ALA A 112 0.93 -14.25 5.63
CA ALA A 112 1.68 -15.08 6.56
C ALA A 112 2.84 -14.30 7.21
N ALA A 113 3.59 -13.53 6.42
CA ALA A 113 4.67 -12.69 6.94
C ALA A 113 4.15 -11.57 7.87
N GLY A 114 3.06 -10.90 7.51
CA GLY A 114 2.43 -9.84 8.32
C GLY A 114 1.94 -10.37 9.68
N ILE A 115 1.29 -11.52 9.69
CA ILE A 115 0.82 -12.16 10.94
C ILE A 115 2.02 -12.58 11.81
N ALA A 116 3.08 -13.13 11.21
CA ALA A 116 4.26 -13.57 11.94
C ALA A 116 4.99 -12.42 12.66
N VAL A 117 4.97 -11.22 12.09
CA VAL A 117 5.50 -10.00 12.73
C VAL A 117 4.47 -9.30 13.63
N GLY A 118 3.34 -9.95 13.92
CA GLY A 118 2.37 -9.46 14.91
C GLY A 118 1.34 -8.45 14.39
N GLN A 119 1.18 -8.28 13.07
CA GLN A 119 0.08 -7.45 12.55
C GLN A 119 -1.27 -8.16 12.69
N PRO A 120 -2.34 -7.46 13.09
CA PRO A 120 -3.69 -8.00 13.02
C PRO A 120 -4.06 -8.37 11.59
N GLU A 121 -4.65 -9.56 11.38
CA GLU A 121 -4.95 -10.09 10.04
C GLU A 121 -5.70 -9.09 9.15
N ARG A 122 -6.76 -8.46 9.69
CA ARG A 122 -7.56 -7.48 8.96
C ARG A 122 -6.73 -6.27 8.51
N GLU A 123 -5.81 -5.81 9.35
CA GLU A 123 -4.93 -4.69 9.03
C GLU A 123 -3.91 -5.09 7.97
N ALA A 124 -3.29 -6.27 8.12
CA ALA A 124 -2.37 -6.82 7.14
C ALA A 124 -3.02 -6.94 5.75
N ARG A 125 -4.24 -7.49 5.65
CA ARG A 125 -4.99 -7.58 4.39
C ARG A 125 -5.24 -6.21 3.76
N ASN A 126 -5.65 -5.22 4.56
CA ASN A 126 -5.86 -3.86 4.05
C ASN A 126 -4.57 -3.23 3.53
N THR A 127 -3.45 -3.45 4.23
CA THR A 127 -2.12 -2.99 3.83
C THR A 127 -1.68 -3.66 2.54
N ILE A 128 -1.86 -4.97 2.41
CA ILE A 128 -1.52 -5.74 1.20
C ILE A 128 -2.35 -5.25 0.02
N ALA A 129 -3.67 -5.15 0.16
CA ALA A 129 -4.56 -4.66 -0.90
C ALA A 129 -4.18 -3.23 -1.35
N SER A 130 -3.83 -2.36 -0.40
CA SER A 130 -3.38 -1.00 -0.70
C SER A 130 -2.02 -1.00 -1.41
N GLY A 131 -1.10 -1.87 -1.01
CA GLY A 131 0.20 -2.09 -1.64
C GLY A 131 0.05 -2.61 -3.07
N PHE A 132 -0.76 -3.65 -3.29
CA PHE A 132 -1.04 -4.20 -4.63
C PHE A 132 -1.63 -3.15 -5.56
N LYS A 133 -2.61 -2.38 -5.10
CA LYS A 133 -3.17 -1.25 -5.86
C LYS A 133 -2.11 -0.20 -6.21
N ALA A 134 -1.15 0.07 -5.33
CA ALA A 134 -0.05 0.97 -5.61
C ALA A 134 0.94 0.37 -6.61
N GLY A 135 1.29 -0.91 -6.45
CA GLY A 135 2.19 -1.65 -7.33
C GLY A 135 1.65 -1.79 -8.76
N ALA A 136 0.35 -2.03 -8.92
CA ALA A 136 -0.30 -2.14 -10.21
C ALA A 136 -0.21 -0.86 -11.07
N ARG A 137 0.09 0.29 -10.46
CA ARG A 137 0.34 1.55 -11.19
C ARG A 137 1.73 1.59 -11.84
N ARG A 138 2.60 0.62 -11.54
CA ARG A 138 3.97 0.49 -12.04
C ARG A 138 4.27 -0.97 -12.44
N PRO A 139 3.54 -1.56 -13.40
CA PRO A 139 3.75 -2.96 -13.77
C PRO A 139 5.21 -3.23 -14.13
N ARG A 140 5.76 -4.32 -13.58
CA ARG A 140 7.12 -4.79 -13.88
C ARG A 140 7.00 -6.06 -14.70
N GLN A 141 7.27 -5.96 -15.99
CA GLN A 141 7.27 -7.10 -16.88
C GLN A 141 8.64 -7.75 -16.86
N VAL A 142 8.66 -9.07 -16.71
CA VAL A 142 9.89 -9.86 -16.76
C VAL A 142 9.83 -10.69 -18.02
N ALA A 143 10.49 -10.21 -19.06
CA ALA A 143 10.53 -10.85 -20.37
C ALA A 143 11.72 -11.81 -20.43
N ALA A 144 11.49 -12.95 -21.09
CA ALA A 144 12.45 -14.04 -21.23
C ALA A 144 12.96 -14.18 -22.67
#